data_AF-A0AAX2BFN7-F1
#
_entry.id   AF-A0AAX2BFN7-F1
#
_cell.length_a   1.000
_cell.length_b   1.000
_cell.length_c   1.000
_cell.angle_alpha   90.00
_cell.angle_beta   90.00
_cell.angle_gamma   90.00
#
_symmetry.space_group_name_H-M   'P 1'
#
loop_
_entity.id
_entity.type
_entity.pdbx_description
1 polymer ?
#
loop_
_entity_poly.entity_id
_entity_poly.type
_entity_poly.pdbx_seq_one_letter_code
_entity_poly.pdbx_strand_id
1 'polypeptide(L)'
;MTISVLTTRTTFEHCLGIIRQASVEILLMLGVHASDGKDPRWFLEHLDQARLNLGGWSQVARRLHLNDAQLSQFTLQLRHLQQCVPQYDSGQEVSENQLIAALRVVRSLELLRHHQSLLNFKTDIEEADHSQQVRAERQLRTIELTLTALISQMWPDKTQLNNYLKDNFGADKLRRWIKLGERQDPLNGMRFSELALMIVDKKTFTRHYSGIFNDASVLNLFVEPRLTLRVFLDDCRQARNTVLAGEPLSSAQLTLLSCQFQHIVRPVQRAYEQGRARINPAALMIVEEGQLAQFWEEARKKDRQAGGDTEEIGESIEPLRKRSLRTAEEREQLITGVLWGAVGLMVIAILGGGAWLVSSQPPAPAPNIKITQAEPKRELPSAREIVRGQ
;
A
#
# COMPACT_ATOMS: atom_id res chain seq x y z
N MET A 1 -9.43 -15.74 42.03
CA MET A 1 -8.74 -14.68 41.28
C MET A 1 -9.72 -14.12 40.26
N THR A 2 -10.23 -12.93 40.50
CA THR A 2 -11.15 -12.22 39.60
C THR A 2 -10.34 -11.68 38.42
N ILE A 3 -10.39 -12.37 37.28
CA ILE A 3 -9.89 -11.86 36.01
C ILE A 3 -10.79 -10.67 35.65
N SER A 4 -10.29 -9.45 35.79
CA SER A 4 -10.99 -8.26 35.33
C SER A 4 -11.00 -8.27 33.81
N VAL A 5 -12.12 -8.62 33.19
CA VAL A 5 -12.33 -8.39 31.77
C VAL A 5 -12.43 -6.88 31.58
N LEU A 6 -11.40 -6.22 31.04
CA LEU A 6 -11.52 -4.80 30.69
C LEU A 6 -12.67 -4.63 29.66
N THR A 7 -13.53 -3.67 29.93
CA THR A 7 -14.54 -3.21 28.98
C THR A 7 -13.87 -2.40 27.86
N THR A 8 -14.51 -2.29 26.69
CA THR A 8 -14.07 -1.43 25.57
C THR A 8 -13.64 -0.04 26.02
N ARG A 9 -14.41 0.58 26.93
CA ARG A 9 -14.12 1.91 27.50
C ARG A 9 -12.82 1.91 28.30
N THR A 10 -12.67 0.98 29.24
CA THR A 10 -11.49 0.94 30.12
C THR A 10 -10.22 0.65 29.34
N THR A 11 -10.28 -0.23 28.33
CA THR A 11 -9.15 -0.48 27.43
C THR A 11 -8.80 0.77 26.61
N PHE A 12 -9.79 1.49 26.12
CA PHE A 12 -9.57 2.73 25.37
C PHE A 12 -8.95 3.83 26.23
N GLU A 13 -9.43 4.03 27.46
CA GLU A 13 -8.85 4.99 28.40
C GLU A 13 -7.39 4.64 28.73
N HIS A 14 -7.09 3.35 28.88
CA HIS A 14 -5.73 2.87 29.04
C HIS A 14 -4.86 3.21 27.82
N CYS A 15 -5.35 2.94 26.60
CA CYS A 15 -4.64 3.31 25.37
C CYS A 15 -4.36 4.82 25.30
N LEU A 16 -5.31 5.68 25.68
CA LEU A 16 -5.08 7.12 25.74
C LEU A 16 -4.02 7.49 26.79
N GLY A 17 -3.98 6.80 27.93
CA GLY A 17 -2.92 6.94 28.93
C GLY A 17 -1.53 6.62 28.38
N ILE A 18 -1.40 5.49 27.67
CA ILE A 18 -0.15 5.11 26.99
C ILE A 18 0.28 6.19 25.98
N ILE A 19 -0.66 6.65 25.15
CA ILE A 19 -0.38 7.67 24.13
C ILE A 19 0.07 8.98 24.77
N ARG A 20 -0.55 9.40 25.88
CA ARG A 20 -0.14 10.58 26.66
C ARG A 20 1.28 10.45 27.19
N GLN A 21 1.61 9.33 27.83
CA GLN A 21 2.96 9.10 28.34
C GLN A 21 3.99 9.11 27.21
N ALA A 22 3.75 8.34 26.15
CA ALA A 22 4.63 8.26 25.00
C ALA A 22 4.83 9.62 24.32
N SER A 23 3.78 10.44 24.24
CA SER A 23 3.86 11.77 23.62
C SER A 23 4.87 12.68 24.33
N VAL A 24 4.94 12.66 25.66
CA VAL A 24 5.89 13.48 26.43
C VAL A 24 7.32 13.05 26.14
N GLU A 25 7.61 11.75 26.20
CA GLU A 25 8.96 11.21 25.95
C GLU A 25 9.42 11.47 24.51
N ILE A 26 8.54 11.24 23.53
CA ILE A 26 8.82 11.50 22.12
C ILE A 26 9.09 12.99 21.89
N LEU A 27 8.26 13.88 22.43
CA LEU A 27 8.44 15.33 22.27
C LEU A 27 9.74 15.82 22.92
N LEU A 28 10.06 15.31 24.11
CA LEU A 28 11.31 15.63 24.80
C LEU A 28 12.53 15.26 23.94
N MET A 29 12.52 14.08 23.33
CA MET A 29 13.57 13.65 22.40
C MET A 29 13.68 14.55 21.15
N LEU A 30 12.56 15.11 20.70
CA LEU A 30 12.53 16.07 19.61
C LEU A 30 12.89 17.50 20.04
N GLY A 31 13.15 17.73 21.33
CA GLY A 31 13.54 19.03 21.90
C GLY A 31 12.35 19.92 22.28
N VAL A 32 11.14 19.37 22.33
CA VAL A 32 9.93 20.06 22.80
C VAL A 32 9.65 19.63 24.23
N HIS A 33 9.70 20.57 25.16
CA HIS A 33 9.47 20.29 26.58
C HIS A 33 7.98 20.43 26.90
N ALA A 34 7.38 19.35 27.42
CA ALA A 34 6.02 19.33 27.92
C ALA A 34 6.01 18.69 29.31
N SER A 35 5.26 19.26 30.26
CA SER A 35 5.12 18.68 31.59
C SER A 35 4.19 17.47 31.58
N ASP A 36 3.11 17.52 30.79
CA ASP A 36 2.09 16.47 30.69
C ASP A 36 1.59 16.30 29.27
N GLY A 37 1.31 15.04 28.90
CA GLY A 37 0.65 14.69 27.64
C GLY A 37 -0.86 14.86 27.73
N LYS A 38 -1.49 15.31 26.64
CA LYS A 38 -2.94 15.61 26.59
C LYS A 38 -3.70 14.73 25.59
N ASP A 39 -4.50 15.32 24.72
CA ASP A 39 -5.28 14.60 23.72
C ASP A 39 -4.44 14.35 22.44
N PRO A 40 -4.89 13.47 21.52
CA PRO A 40 -4.18 13.20 20.27
C PRO A 40 -3.96 14.46 19.42
N ARG A 41 -4.87 15.43 19.50
CA ARG A 41 -4.74 16.73 18.83
C ARG A 41 -3.53 17.51 19.36
N TRP A 42 -3.41 17.65 20.69
CA TRP A 42 -2.26 18.31 21.31
C TRP A 42 -0.94 17.66 20.90
N PHE A 43 -0.89 16.32 20.83
CA PHE A 43 0.33 15.61 20.42
C PHE A 43 0.71 15.94 18.96
N LEU A 44 -0.26 15.96 18.04
CA LEU A 44 -0.03 16.34 16.64
C LEU A 44 0.46 17.78 16.50
N GLU A 45 -0.12 18.72 17.25
CA GLU A 45 0.30 20.13 17.24
C GLU A 45 1.76 20.29 17.68
N HIS A 46 2.18 19.57 18.73
CA HIS A 46 3.56 19.63 19.23
C HIS A 46 4.54 18.86 18.35
N LEU A 47 4.11 17.79 17.66
CA LEU A 47 4.91 17.15 16.63
C LEU A 47 5.15 18.09 15.44
N ASP A 48 4.15 18.88 15.05
CA ASP A 48 4.33 19.89 13.99
C ASP A 48 5.28 21.02 14.44
N GLN A 49 5.17 21.46 15.70
CA GLN A 49 6.13 22.39 16.29
C GLN A 49 7.55 21.82 16.29
N ALA A 50 7.72 20.56 16.70
CA ALA A 50 9.01 19.88 16.65
C ALA A 50 9.57 19.82 15.21
N ARG A 51 8.72 19.52 14.23
CA ARG A 51 9.09 19.54 12.82
C ARG A 51 9.60 20.91 12.38
N LEU A 52 8.89 21.98 12.74
CA LEU A 52 9.29 23.36 12.41
C LEU A 52 10.65 23.70 13.05
N ASN A 53 10.83 23.37 14.33
CA ASN A 53 12.08 23.62 15.06
C ASN A 53 13.28 22.84 14.50
N LEU A 54 13.04 21.63 14.01
CA LEU A 54 14.08 20.76 13.45
C LEU A 54 14.35 21.01 11.97
N GLY A 55 13.58 21.87 11.31
CA GLY A 55 13.75 22.19 9.89
C GLY A 55 13.15 21.16 8.92
N GLY A 56 12.23 20.30 9.37
CA GLY A 56 11.47 19.40 8.50
C GLY A 56 11.28 17.97 9.03
N TRP A 57 10.43 17.20 8.34
CA TRP A 57 10.08 15.83 8.72
C TRP A 57 11.28 14.86 8.65
N SER A 58 12.25 15.10 7.75
CA SER A 58 13.44 14.26 7.63
C SER A 58 14.29 14.25 8.91
N GLN A 59 14.35 15.37 9.63
CA GLN A 59 15.09 15.48 10.89
C GLN A 59 14.33 14.87 12.05
N VAL A 60 13.00 14.98 12.06
CA VAL A 60 12.12 14.23 12.98
C VAL A 60 12.31 12.73 12.78
N ALA A 61 12.24 12.24 11.54
CA ALA A 61 12.43 10.84 11.17
C ALA A 61 13.79 10.33 11.66
N ARG A 62 14.86 11.10 11.41
CA ARG A 62 16.21 10.78 11.85
C ARG A 62 16.32 10.67 13.37
N ARG A 63 15.70 11.58 14.14
CA ARG A 63 15.74 11.51 15.61
C ARG A 63 14.93 10.34 16.17
N LEU A 64 13.87 9.93 15.49
CA LEU A 64 13.05 8.78 15.89
C LEU A 64 13.52 7.45 15.28
N HIS A 65 14.60 7.46 14.50
CA HIS A 65 15.09 6.29 13.74
C HIS A 65 14.02 5.64 12.85
N LEU A 66 13.13 6.45 12.28
CA LEU A 66 12.11 6.00 11.34
C LEU A 66 12.52 6.38 9.91
N ASN A 67 12.13 5.56 8.93
CA ASN A 67 12.15 5.97 7.53
C ASN A 67 10.92 6.84 7.20
N ASP A 68 10.92 7.47 6.02
CA ASP A 68 9.86 8.39 5.61
C ASP A 68 8.46 7.72 5.55
N ALA A 69 8.40 6.45 5.14
CA ALA A 69 7.15 5.69 5.08
C ALA A 69 6.61 5.40 6.50
N GLN A 70 7.48 4.97 7.41
CA GLN A 70 7.13 4.69 8.81
C GLN A 70 6.64 5.95 9.54
N LEU A 71 7.35 7.07 9.36
CA LEU A 71 6.94 8.35 9.95
C LEU A 71 5.60 8.84 9.36
N SER A 72 5.43 8.71 8.04
CA SER A 72 4.17 9.05 7.38
C SER A 72 3.01 8.22 7.91
N GLN A 73 3.21 6.90 8.06
CA GLN A 73 2.20 6.00 8.61
C GLN A 73 1.86 6.33 10.07
N PHE A 74 2.87 6.60 10.90
CA PHE A 74 2.67 7.00 12.29
C PHE A 74 1.82 8.28 12.40
N THR A 75 2.18 9.33 11.63
CA THR A 75 1.42 10.59 11.64
C THR A 75 0.01 10.43 11.08
N LEU A 76 -0.19 9.58 10.06
CA LEU A 76 -1.53 9.28 9.52
C LEU A 76 -2.42 8.59 10.56
N GLN A 77 -1.88 7.63 11.32
CA GLN A 77 -2.65 6.95 12.37
C GLN A 77 -3.00 7.89 13.52
N LEU A 78 -2.09 8.78 13.91
CA LEU A 78 -2.40 9.83 14.91
C LEU A 78 -3.49 10.77 14.43
N ARG A 79 -3.44 11.23 13.17
CA ARG A 79 -4.53 12.05 12.59
C ARG A 79 -5.85 11.31 12.56
N HIS A 80 -5.83 10.04 12.18
CA HIS A 80 -7.04 9.21 12.17
C HIS A 80 -7.63 9.07 13.59
N LEU A 81 -6.79 8.81 14.60
CA LEU A 81 -7.24 8.79 15.99
C LEU A 81 -7.86 10.13 16.41
N GLN A 82 -7.22 11.26 16.06
CA GLN A 82 -7.75 12.60 16.33
C GLN A 82 -9.09 12.86 15.63
N GLN A 83 -9.33 12.30 14.46
CA GLN A 83 -10.63 12.37 13.78
C GLN A 83 -11.71 11.51 14.47
N CYS A 84 -11.35 10.32 14.95
CA CYS A 84 -12.27 9.45 15.71
C CYS A 84 -12.54 9.96 17.12
N VAL A 85 -11.61 10.74 17.70
CA VAL A 85 -11.63 11.21 19.08
C VAL A 85 -11.29 12.71 19.11
N PRO A 86 -12.18 13.58 18.59
CA PRO A 86 -11.91 15.02 18.54
C PRO A 86 -11.90 15.66 19.93
N GLN A 87 -12.76 15.18 20.82
CA GLN A 87 -12.84 15.52 22.24
C GLN A 87 -13.28 14.26 23.00
N TYR A 88 -12.65 13.96 24.13
CA TYR A 88 -13.03 12.84 24.99
C TYR A 88 -12.88 13.23 26.45
N ASP A 89 -13.99 13.11 27.18
CA ASP A 89 -14.02 13.22 28.63
C ASP A 89 -14.12 11.82 29.24
N SER A 90 -13.37 11.58 30.32
CA SER A 90 -13.35 10.27 30.98
C SER A 90 -14.76 9.82 31.38
N GLY A 91 -15.04 8.54 31.18
CA GLY A 91 -16.35 7.96 31.46
C GLY A 91 -17.36 8.01 30.30
N GLN A 92 -17.11 8.77 29.23
CA GLN A 92 -17.94 8.75 28.02
C GLN A 92 -17.97 7.34 27.39
N GLU A 93 -19.07 7.01 26.72
CA GLU A 93 -19.17 5.79 25.92
C GLU A 93 -18.17 5.81 24.77
N VAL A 94 -17.58 4.65 24.49
CA VAL A 94 -16.53 4.49 23.50
C VAL A 94 -16.99 3.50 22.44
N SER A 95 -16.97 3.94 21.19
CA SER A 95 -17.22 3.05 20.06
C SER A 95 -16.04 2.12 19.81
N GLU A 96 -16.29 0.95 19.24
CA GLU A 96 -15.23 0.01 18.88
C GLU A 96 -14.24 0.62 17.87
N ASN A 97 -14.68 1.50 16.96
CA ASN A 97 -13.80 2.22 16.04
C ASN A 97 -12.81 3.15 16.75
N GLN A 98 -13.24 3.83 17.81
CA GLN A 98 -12.34 4.64 18.64
C GLN A 98 -11.30 3.77 19.34
N LEU A 99 -11.71 2.61 19.87
CA LEU A 99 -10.78 1.63 20.45
C LEU A 99 -9.78 1.11 19.41
N ILE A 100 -10.25 0.69 18.23
CA ILE A 100 -9.39 0.22 17.13
C ILE A 100 -8.39 1.31 16.73
N ALA A 101 -8.84 2.57 16.57
CA ALA A 101 -7.95 3.67 16.23
C ALA A 101 -6.86 3.90 17.29
N ALA A 102 -7.22 3.83 18.58
CA ALA A 102 -6.28 4.00 19.68
C ALA A 102 -5.27 2.83 19.75
N LEU A 103 -5.74 1.59 19.63
CA LEU A 103 -4.88 0.39 19.61
C LEU A 103 -3.88 0.41 18.45
N ARG A 104 -4.29 0.88 17.26
CA ARG A 104 -3.39 1.04 16.11
C ARG A 104 -2.28 2.06 16.39
N VAL A 105 -2.58 3.17 17.06
CA VAL A 105 -1.56 4.13 17.50
C VAL A 105 -0.64 3.50 18.55
N VAL A 106 -1.17 2.79 19.56
CA VAL A 106 -0.35 2.09 20.56
C VAL A 106 0.61 1.11 19.89
N ARG A 107 0.15 0.32 18.92
CA ARG A 107 1.01 -0.58 18.13
C ARG A 107 2.12 0.18 17.40
N SER A 108 1.82 1.34 16.80
CA SER A 108 2.86 2.14 16.16
C SER A 108 3.85 2.73 17.17
N LEU A 109 3.43 3.02 18.40
CA LEU A 109 4.33 3.40 19.49
C LEU A 109 5.23 2.24 19.91
N GLU A 110 4.73 0.99 19.91
CA GLU A 110 5.56 -0.20 20.15
C GLU A 110 6.67 -0.35 19.09
N LEU A 111 6.31 -0.18 17.81
CA LEU A 111 7.28 -0.20 16.71
C LEU A 111 8.31 0.93 16.84
N LEU A 112 7.84 2.14 17.17
CA LEU A 112 8.71 3.30 17.36
C LEU A 112 9.69 3.07 18.51
N ARG A 113 9.23 2.53 19.65
CA ARG A 113 10.07 2.15 20.79
C ARG A 113 11.10 1.08 20.41
N HIS A 114 10.73 0.13 19.54
CA HIS A 114 11.66 -0.87 19.03
C HIS A 114 12.80 -0.25 18.20
N HIS A 115 12.49 0.76 17.36
CA HIS A 115 13.51 1.48 16.57
C HIS A 115 14.33 2.47 17.40
N GLN A 116 13.75 3.01 18.47
CA GLN A 116 14.36 4.05 19.31
C GLN A 116 14.40 3.62 20.78
N SER A 117 15.45 2.88 21.13
CA SER A 117 15.69 2.30 22.46
C SER A 117 15.77 3.29 23.63
N LEU A 118 15.93 4.60 23.36
CA LEU A 118 15.93 5.64 24.38
C LEU A 118 14.54 5.92 24.97
N LEU A 119 13.47 5.46 24.31
CA LEU A 119 12.10 5.61 24.79
C LEU A 119 11.76 4.49 25.77
N ASN A 120 11.15 4.83 26.90
CA ASN A 120 10.93 3.91 28.02
C ASN A 120 9.48 3.83 28.49
N PHE A 121 8.54 4.50 27.81
CA PHE A 121 7.11 4.32 28.04
C PHE A 121 6.69 2.85 27.91
N LYS A 122 5.67 2.48 28.70
CA LYS A 122 5.08 1.14 28.70
C LYS A 122 3.87 1.11 27.76
N THR A 123 3.61 -0.07 27.18
CA THR A 123 2.50 -0.28 26.24
C THR A 123 1.60 -1.45 26.64
N ASP A 124 1.87 -2.07 27.79
CA ASP A 124 1.13 -3.21 28.31
C ASP A 124 -0.27 -2.75 28.75
N ILE A 125 -1.29 -3.34 28.15
CA ILE A 125 -2.71 -3.07 28.44
C ILE A 125 -3.21 -4.06 29.49
N GLU A 126 -2.93 -5.34 29.28
CA GLU A 126 -3.19 -6.47 30.18
C GLU A 126 -2.05 -7.47 30.04
N GLU A 127 -1.82 -8.27 31.07
CA GLU A 127 -0.89 -9.38 31.00
C GLU A 127 -1.46 -10.46 30.08
N ALA A 128 -0.76 -10.73 28.97
CA ALA A 128 -1.22 -11.69 27.97
C ALA A 128 -1.08 -13.12 28.48
N ASP A 129 -2.18 -13.86 28.52
CA ASP A 129 -2.15 -15.28 28.89
C ASP A 129 -1.91 -16.20 27.68
N HIS A 130 -1.50 -17.44 27.93
CA HIS A 130 -1.27 -18.42 26.87
C HIS A 130 -2.54 -18.72 26.05
N SER A 131 -3.72 -18.65 26.69
CA SER A 131 -4.99 -18.92 26.03
C SER A 131 -5.35 -17.85 24.99
N GLN A 132 -5.00 -16.59 25.25
CA GLN A 132 -5.16 -15.46 24.33
C GLN A 132 -4.22 -15.59 23.14
N GLN A 133 -2.96 -16.04 23.35
CA GLN A 133 -2.03 -16.30 22.25
C GLN A 133 -2.56 -17.41 21.33
N VAL A 134 -2.98 -18.55 21.89
CA VAL A 134 -3.57 -19.65 21.11
C VAL A 134 -4.86 -19.22 20.40
N ARG A 135 -5.68 -18.37 21.04
CA ARG A 135 -6.89 -17.81 20.40
C ARG A 135 -6.53 -16.91 19.20
N ALA A 136 -5.53 -16.06 19.34
CA ALA A 136 -5.07 -15.19 18.27
C ALA A 136 -4.51 -16.00 17.07
N GLU A 137 -3.74 -17.04 17.36
CA GLU A 137 -3.30 -18.00 16.34
C GLU A 137 -4.47 -18.64 15.58
N ARG A 138 -5.51 -19.09 16.30
CA ARG A 138 -6.74 -19.61 15.66
C ARG A 138 -7.41 -18.54 14.80
N GLN A 139 -7.54 -17.31 15.28
CA GLN A 139 -8.17 -16.20 14.55
C GLN A 139 -7.43 -15.89 13.25
N LEU A 140 -6.10 -15.77 13.28
CA LEU A 140 -5.28 -15.51 12.10
C LEU A 140 -5.38 -16.64 11.06
N ARG A 141 -5.32 -17.90 11.51
CA ARG A 141 -5.56 -19.07 10.65
C ARG A 141 -6.95 -19.02 10.01
N THR A 142 -7.98 -18.72 10.80
CA THR A 142 -9.35 -18.62 10.29
C THR A 142 -9.52 -17.51 9.27
N ILE A 143 -8.89 -16.35 9.47
CA ILE A 143 -8.88 -15.28 8.47
C ILE A 143 -8.24 -15.80 7.18
N GLU A 144 -7.02 -16.33 7.24
CA GLU A 144 -6.30 -16.85 6.06
C GLU A 144 -7.15 -17.86 5.27
N LEU A 145 -7.67 -18.89 5.95
CA LEU A 145 -8.52 -19.91 5.33
C LEU A 145 -9.83 -19.34 4.76
N THR A 146 -10.40 -18.31 5.40
CA THR A 146 -11.59 -17.62 4.90
C THR A 146 -11.27 -16.87 3.61
N LEU A 147 -10.15 -16.14 3.53
CA LEU A 147 -9.74 -15.45 2.31
C LEU A 147 -9.50 -16.45 1.17
N THR A 148 -8.75 -17.53 1.45
CA THR A 148 -8.50 -18.60 0.48
C THR A 148 -9.80 -19.21 -0.04
N ALA A 149 -10.74 -19.53 0.85
CA ALA A 149 -12.02 -20.12 0.46
C ALA A 149 -12.90 -19.15 -0.36
N LEU A 150 -12.93 -17.86 0.01
CA LEU A 150 -13.64 -16.84 -0.78
C LEU A 150 -13.07 -16.72 -2.19
N ILE A 151 -11.75 -16.75 -2.34
CA ILE A 151 -11.10 -16.74 -3.66
C ILE A 151 -11.45 -18.01 -4.44
N SER A 152 -11.29 -19.19 -3.84
CA SER A 152 -11.64 -20.47 -4.48
C SER A 152 -13.10 -20.53 -4.94
N GLN A 153 -14.02 -19.89 -4.21
CA GLN A 153 -15.43 -19.83 -4.60
C GLN A 153 -15.64 -19.05 -5.91
N MET A 154 -14.85 -18.00 -6.15
CA MET A 154 -14.98 -17.16 -7.35
C MET A 154 -14.30 -17.75 -8.59
N TRP A 155 -13.28 -18.59 -8.38
CA TRP A 155 -12.61 -19.34 -9.45
C TRP A 155 -12.60 -20.84 -9.15
N PRO A 156 -13.73 -21.54 -9.32
CA PRO A 156 -13.82 -22.99 -9.07
C PRO A 156 -12.99 -23.82 -10.08
N ASP A 157 -12.75 -23.28 -11.28
CA ASP A 157 -11.86 -23.88 -12.27
C ASP A 157 -10.43 -23.38 -12.08
N LYS A 158 -9.51 -24.32 -11.78
CA LYS A 158 -8.07 -24.05 -11.62
C LYS A 158 -7.46 -23.39 -12.85
N THR A 159 -7.94 -23.70 -14.05
CA THR A 159 -7.42 -23.12 -15.30
C THR A 159 -7.78 -21.64 -15.38
N GLN A 160 -9.02 -21.28 -15.04
CA GLN A 160 -9.46 -19.88 -14.99
C GLN A 160 -8.73 -19.09 -13.91
N LEU A 161 -8.53 -19.69 -12.73
CA LEU A 161 -7.73 -19.08 -11.67
C LEU A 161 -6.30 -18.82 -12.16
N ASN A 162 -5.63 -19.82 -12.72
CA ASN A 162 -4.26 -19.69 -13.21
C ASN A 162 -4.13 -18.64 -14.31
N ASN A 163 -5.09 -18.55 -15.24
CA ASN A 163 -5.12 -17.51 -16.26
C ASN A 163 -5.27 -16.12 -15.62
N TYR A 164 -6.22 -15.96 -14.69
CA TYR A 164 -6.39 -14.70 -13.96
C TYR A 164 -5.10 -14.30 -13.22
N LEU A 165 -4.49 -15.23 -12.50
CA LEU A 165 -3.25 -14.98 -11.75
C LEU A 165 -2.09 -14.61 -12.66
N LYS A 166 -1.94 -15.31 -13.79
CA LYS A 166 -0.91 -15.02 -14.79
C LYS A 166 -1.09 -13.62 -15.39
N ASP A 167 -2.33 -13.25 -15.73
CA ASP A 167 -2.62 -11.99 -16.40
C ASP A 167 -2.47 -10.77 -15.47
N ASN A 168 -2.81 -10.93 -14.19
CA ASN A 168 -2.80 -9.82 -13.22
C ASN A 168 -1.51 -9.73 -12.40
N PHE A 169 -0.89 -10.85 -12.03
CA PHE A 169 0.31 -10.87 -11.19
C PHE A 169 1.58 -11.32 -11.92
N GLY A 170 1.44 -11.91 -13.10
CA GLY A 170 2.54 -12.38 -13.94
C GLY A 170 2.90 -13.85 -13.75
N ALA A 171 3.51 -14.40 -14.80
CA ALA A 171 3.87 -15.81 -14.88
C ALA A 171 4.92 -16.21 -13.83
N ASP A 172 5.76 -15.29 -13.37
CA ASP A 172 6.81 -15.57 -12.39
C ASP A 172 6.23 -15.80 -10.99
N LYS A 173 5.33 -14.90 -10.56
CA LYS A 173 4.59 -15.05 -9.30
C LYS A 173 3.77 -16.34 -9.31
N LEU A 174 3.04 -16.60 -10.41
CA LEU A 174 2.27 -17.85 -10.55
C LEU A 174 3.14 -19.11 -10.43
N ARG A 175 4.29 -19.15 -11.11
CA ARG A 175 5.22 -20.28 -11.02
C ARG A 175 5.74 -20.49 -9.59
N ARG A 176 6.05 -19.40 -8.87
CA ARG A 176 6.46 -19.47 -7.47
C ARG A 176 5.33 -20.04 -6.59
N TRP A 177 4.11 -19.54 -6.75
CA TRP A 177 2.96 -20.01 -5.98
C TRP A 177 2.66 -21.48 -6.22
N ILE A 178 2.67 -21.94 -7.47
CA ILE A 178 2.47 -23.37 -7.78
C ILE A 178 3.58 -24.24 -7.17
N LYS A 179 4.83 -23.75 -7.15
CA LYS A 179 5.97 -24.47 -6.56
C LYS A 179 5.86 -24.61 -5.04
N LEU A 180 5.38 -23.55 -4.37
CA LEU A 180 5.25 -23.51 -2.90
C LEU A 180 3.94 -24.15 -2.42
N GLY A 181 2.91 -24.14 -3.26
CA GLY A 181 1.58 -24.64 -2.93
C GLY A 181 1.49 -26.16 -2.97
N GLU A 182 0.75 -26.73 -2.02
CA GLU A 182 0.42 -28.14 -2.01
C GLU A 182 -0.45 -28.52 -3.21
N ARG A 183 -0.22 -29.71 -3.78
CA ARG A 183 -1.00 -30.26 -4.90
C ARG A 183 -1.09 -29.30 -6.10
N GLN A 184 -0.05 -28.49 -6.31
CA GLN A 184 0.01 -27.46 -7.35
C GLN A 184 -1.13 -26.43 -7.26
N ASP A 185 -1.66 -26.18 -6.06
CA ASP A 185 -2.64 -25.14 -5.80
C ASP A 185 -1.93 -23.80 -5.57
N PRO A 186 -2.08 -22.80 -6.47
CA PRO A 186 -1.40 -21.51 -6.31
C PRO A 186 -1.84 -20.77 -5.03
N LEU A 187 -3.09 -20.92 -4.57
CA LEU A 187 -3.57 -20.16 -3.40
C LEU A 187 -2.86 -20.59 -2.11
N ASN A 188 -2.54 -21.88 -1.99
CA ASN A 188 -1.81 -22.43 -0.85
C ASN A 188 -0.33 -21.97 -0.83
N GLY A 189 0.21 -21.54 -1.98
CA GLY A 189 1.56 -21.00 -2.09
C GLY A 189 1.66 -19.47 -2.02
N MET A 190 0.54 -18.76 -1.94
CA MET A 190 0.51 -17.29 -1.81
C MET A 190 0.87 -16.84 -0.39
N ARG A 191 1.46 -15.65 -0.28
CA ARG A 191 1.59 -14.95 1.00
C ARG A 191 0.22 -14.42 1.45
N PHE A 192 0.11 -14.09 2.73
CA PHE A 192 -1.13 -13.54 3.28
C PHE A 192 -1.49 -12.21 2.59
N SER A 193 -0.51 -11.32 2.38
CA SER A 193 -0.71 -10.06 1.65
C SER A 193 -1.26 -10.24 0.24
N GLU A 194 -0.84 -11.31 -0.45
CA GLU A 194 -1.25 -11.62 -1.82
C GLU A 194 -2.69 -12.15 -1.87
N LEU A 195 -3.07 -13.02 -0.92
CA LEU A 195 -4.47 -13.43 -0.73
C LEU A 195 -5.35 -12.24 -0.38
N ALA A 196 -4.90 -11.40 0.56
CA ALA A 196 -5.64 -10.22 0.98
C ALA A 196 -5.82 -9.24 -0.18
N LEU A 197 -4.78 -8.99 -0.99
CA LEU A 197 -4.85 -8.13 -2.17
C LEU A 197 -5.88 -8.61 -3.18
N MET A 198 -6.03 -9.93 -3.39
CA MET A 198 -7.08 -10.46 -4.26
C MET A 198 -8.49 -10.13 -3.75
N ILE A 199 -8.68 -10.00 -2.44
CA ILE A 199 -9.95 -9.60 -1.83
C ILE A 199 -10.19 -8.09 -1.94
N VAL A 200 -9.17 -7.27 -1.64
CA VAL A 200 -9.33 -5.81 -1.53
C VAL A 200 -8.98 -5.03 -2.80
N ASP A 201 -8.51 -5.71 -3.85
CA ASP A 201 -8.33 -5.10 -5.17
C ASP A 201 -9.63 -4.44 -5.63
N LYS A 202 -9.54 -3.19 -6.12
CA LYS A 202 -10.72 -2.39 -6.44
C LYS A 202 -11.67 -3.07 -7.41
N LYS A 203 -11.14 -3.75 -8.45
CA LYS A 203 -11.96 -4.40 -9.48
C LYS A 203 -12.56 -5.68 -8.92
N THR A 204 -11.74 -6.50 -8.28
CA THR A 204 -12.16 -7.80 -7.73
C THR A 204 -13.16 -7.62 -6.59
N PHE A 205 -12.90 -6.69 -5.67
CA PHE A 205 -13.80 -6.34 -4.58
C PHE A 205 -15.17 -5.92 -5.09
N THR A 206 -15.22 -4.94 -6.00
CA THR A 206 -16.49 -4.43 -6.55
C THR A 206 -17.29 -5.54 -7.22
N ARG A 207 -16.61 -6.40 -7.99
CA ARG A 207 -17.24 -7.45 -8.78
C ARG A 207 -17.71 -8.66 -7.96
N HIS A 208 -16.98 -9.03 -6.90
CA HIS A 208 -17.17 -10.33 -6.25
C HIS A 208 -17.46 -10.25 -4.75
N TYR A 209 -16.92 -9.24 -4.05
CA TYR A 209 -16.92 -9.23 -2.58
C TYR A 209 -17.76 -8.10 -1.97
N SER A 210 -18.14 -7.10 -2.76
CA SER A 210 -19.02 -5.99 -2.35
C SER A 210 -20.33 -6.49 -1.73
N GLY A 211 -20.97 -7.50 -2.32
CA GLY A 211 -22.19 -8.11 -1.79
C GLY A 211 -22.01 -8.78 -0.42
N ILE A 212 -20.78 -9.15 -0.04
CA ILE A 212 -20.47 -9.76 1.26
C ILE A 212 -20.13 -8.67 2.28
N PHE A 213 -19.32 -7.68 1.90
CA PHE A 213 -18.70 -6.72 2.83
C PHE A 213 -19.34 -5.33 2.87
N ASN A 214 -20.30 -4.99 2.00
CA ASN A 214 -20.96 -3.67 2.01
C ASN A 214 -22.04 -3.48 3.10
N ASP A 215 -21.99 -4.23 4.20
CA ASP A 215 -22.88 -4.02 5.33
C ASP A 215 -22.43 -2.78 6.10
N ALA A 216 -23.26 -1.73 6.16
CA ALA A 216 -22.92 -0.45 6.80
C ALA A 216 -22.67 -0.53 8.32
N SER A 217 -23.05 -1.65 8.96
CA SER A 217 -22.86 -1.86 10.39
C SER A 217 -21.46 -2.33 10.78
N VAL A 218 -20.63 -2.72 9.80
CA VAL A 218 -19.29 -3.28 9.96
C VAL A 218 -18.34 -2.64 8.95
N LEU A 219 -17.02 -2.71 9.20
CA LEU A 219 -16.01 -2.13 8.30
C LEU A 219 -16.18 -0.61 8.05
N ASN A 220 -16.65 0.13 9.05
CA ASN A 220 -16.94 1.57 8.97
C ASN A 220 -15.89 2.44 9.67
N LEU A 221 -14.67 1.93 9.88
CA LEU A 221 -13.55 2.73 10.40
C LEU A 221 -13.23 3.88 9.44
N PHE A 222 -13.25 3.59 8.14
CA PHE A 222 -13.16 4.58 7.07
C PHE A 222 -14.46 4.62 6.25
N VAL A 223 -14.63 5.68 5.47
CA VAL A 223 -15.80 5.88 4.59
C VAL A 223 -15.99 4.73 3.60
N GLU A 224 -14.90 4.19 3.05
CA GLU A 224 -14.94 3.05 2.13
C GLU A 224 -14.74 1.72 2.89
N PRO A 225 -15.72 0.79 2.90
CA PRO A 225 -15.59 -0.51 3.57
C PRO A 225 -14.38 -1.32 3.08
N ARG A 226 -14.07 -1.22 1.78
CA ARG A 226 -12.88 -1.84 1.18
C ARG A 226 -11.58 -1.33 1.80
N LEU A 227 -11.49 -0.03 2.06
CA LEU A 227 -10.31 0.56 2.69
C LEU A 227 -10.18 0.10 4.14
N THR A 228 -11.29 0.06 4.89
CA THR A 228 -11.31 -0.52 6.24
C THR A 228 -10.86 -1.97 6.24
N LEU A 229 -11.38 -2.80 5.34
CA LEU A 229 -11.00 -4.19 5.21
C LEU A 229 -9.51 -4.34 4.88
N ARG A 230 -8.98 -3.56 3.94
CA ARG A 230 -7.54 -3.58 3.61
C ARG A 230 -6.68 -3.26 4.82
N VAL A 231 -7.05 -2.22 5.57
CA VAL A 231 -6.32 -1.82 6.77
C VAL A 231 -6.35 -2.90 7.84
N PHE A 232 -7.50 -3.53 8.07
CA PHE A 232 -7.61 -4.62 9.05
C PHE A 232 -6.82 -5.85 8.63
N LEU A 233 -6.84 -6.19 7.33
CA LEU A 233 -6.02 -7.28 6.80
C LEU A 233 -4.53 -6.97 6.91
N ASP A 234 -4.09 -5.73 6.72
CA ASP A 234 -2.68 -5.37 6.91
C ASP A 234 -2.26 -5.47 8.39
N ASP A 235 -3.14 -5.04 9.30
CA ASP A 235 -2.90 -5.22 10.74
C ASP A 235 -2.79 -6.71 11.12
N CYS A 236 -3.65 -7.57 10.53
CA CYS A 236 -3.60 -9.02 10.68
C CYS A 236 -2.32 -9.62 10.08
N ARG A 237 -1.87 -9.15 8.91
CA ARG A 237 -0.61 -9.57 8.28
C ARG A 237 0.57 -9.32 9.21
N GLN A 238 0.66 -8.12 9.79
CA GLN A 238 1.73 -7.79 10.72
C GLN A 238 1.70 -8.65 11.99
N ALA A 239 0.50 -8.94 12.53
CA ALA A 239 0.36 -9.86 13.68
C ALA A 239 0.79 -11.28 13.30
N ARG A 240 0.34 -11.79 12.15
CA ARG A 240 0.77 -13.07 11.58
C ARG A 240 2.28 -13.18 11.44
N ASN A 241 2.94 -12.13 10.95
CA ASN A 241 4.40 -12.12 10.83
C ASN A 241 5.11 -12.25 12.18
N THR A 242 4.55 -11.67 13.25
CA THR A 242 5.07 -11.80 14.62
C THR A 242 4.98 -13.27 15.08
N VAL A 243 3.82 -13.92 14.87
CA VAL A 243 3.62 -15.35 15.16
C VAL A 243 4.58 -16.25 14.36
N LEU A 244 4.82 -15.92 13.08
CA LEU A 244 5.75 -16.66 12.24
C LEU A 244 7.21 -16.51 12.69
N ALA A 245 7.59 -15.35 13.23
CA ALA A 245 8.88 -15.13 13.86
C ALA A 245 9.06 -15.93 15.16
N GLY A 246 7.98 -16.51 15.70
CA GLY A 246 7.98 -17.23 16.98
C GLY A 246 7.92 -16.29 18.18
N GLU A 247 7.54 -15.04 17.97
CA GLU A 247 7.39 -14.04 19.01
C GLU A 247 5.93 -13.99 19.51
N PRO A 248 5.69 -13.79 20.82
CA PRO A 248 4.34 -13.61 21.33
C PRO A 248 3.75 -12.27 20.88
N LEU A 249 2.46 -12.23 20.62
CA LEU A 249 1.77 -10.96 20.31
C LEU A 249 1.67 -10.07 21.54
N SER A 250 1.83 -8.76 21.38
CA SER A 250 1.61 -7.79 22.46
C SER A 250 0.13 -7.73 22.86
N SER A 251 -0.16 -7.24 24.06
CA SER A 251 -1.56 -7.07 24.53
C SER A 251 -2.38 -6.17 23.60
N ALA A 252 -1.74 -5.15 23.01
CA ALA A 252 -2.36 -4.28 22.02
C ALA A 252 -2.69 -5.05 20.73
N GLN A 253 -1.77 -5.88 20.23
CA GLN A 253 -1.99 -6.71 19.05
C GLN A 253 -3.10 -7.76 19.27
N LEU A 254 -3.12 -8.42 20.43
CA LEU A 254 -4.17 -9.39 20.79
C LEU A 254 -5.56 -8.75 20.80
N THR A 255 -5.69 -7.60 21.47
CA THR A 255 -6.96 -6.87 21.55
C THR A 255 -7.39 -6.36 20.18
N LEU A 256 -6.47 -5.76 19.42
CA LEU A 256 -6.72 -5.24 18.08
C LEU A 256 -7.20 -6.34 17.14
N LEU A 257 -6.51 -7.49 17.12
CA LEU A 257 -6.88 -8.65 16.33
C LEU A 257 -8.27 -9.16 16.72
N SER A 258 -8.59 -9.23 18.01
CA SER A 258 -9.91 -9.69 18.47
C SER A 258 -11.05 -8.80 17.96
N CYS A 259 -10.89 -7.48 18.00
CA CYS A 259 -11.85 -6.53 17.42
C CYS A 259 -11.95 -6.72 15.90
N GLN A 260 -10.82 -6.67 15.18
CA GLN A 260 -10.79 -6.73 13.72
C GLN A 260 -11.31 -8.06 13.17
N PHE A 261 -11.05 -9.17 13.87
CA PHE A 261 -11.53 -10.49 13.50
C PHE A 261 -13.06 -10.50 13.35
N GLN A 262 -13.79 -9.88 14.27
CA GLN A 262 -15.25 -9.82 14.19
C GLN A 262 -15.71 -9.02 12.97
N HIS A 263 -15.05 -7.91 12.64
CA HIS A 263 -15.37 -7.09 11.48
C HIS A 263 -15.05 -7.76 10.15
N ILE A 264 -14.01 -8.59 10.09
CA ILE A 264 -13.63 -9.35 8.89
C ILE A 264 -14.55 -10.55 8.69
N VAL A 265 -14.82 -11.31 9.76
CA VAL A 265 -15.45 -12.64 9.64
C VAL A 265 -16.96 -12.58 9.69
N ARG A 266 -17.56 -11.70 10.50
CA ARG A 266 -19.02 -11.61 10.66
C ARG A 266 -19.78 -11.36 9.35
N PRO A 267 -19.33 -10.47 8.43
CA PRO A 267 -19.99 -10.30 7.13
C PRO A 267 -20.02 -11.60 6.31
N VAL A 268 -18.93 -12.35 6.35
CA VAL A 268 -18.80 -13.65 5.65
C VAL A 268 -19.70 -14.70 6.28
N GLN A 269 -19.71 -14.77 7.62
CA GLN A 269 -20.58 -15.67 8.38
C GLN A 269 -22.07 -15.39 8.07
N ARG A 270 -22.49 -14.12 8.07
CA ARG A 270 -23.84 -13.71 7.69
C ARG A 270 -24.16 -14.06 6.23
N ALA A 271 -23.21 -13.89 5.32
CA ALA A 271 -23.38 -14.28 3.93
C ALA A 271 -23.56 -15.80 3.79
N TYR A 272 -22.87 -16.60 4.59
CA TYR A 272 -23.04 -18.06 4.63
C TYR A 272 -24.42 -18.47 5.17
N GLU A 273 -24.84 -17.91 6.29
CA GLU A 273 -26.16 -18.16 6.88
C GLU A 273 -27.31 -17.81 5.93
N GLN A 274 -27.09 -16.84 5.05
CA GLN A 274 -28.04 -16.42 4.02
C GLN A 274 -27.87 -17.16 2.67
N GLY A 275 -26.96 -18.14 2.59
CA GLY A 275 -26.68 -18.90 1.36
C GLY A 275 -25.97 -18.13 0.25
N ARG A 276 -25.46 -16.92 0.52
CA ARG A 276 -24.74 -16.05 -0.42
C ARG A 276 -23.24 -16.37 -0.49
N ALA A 277 -22.68 -16.95 0.57
CA ALA A 277 -21.33 -17.51 0.61
C ALA A 277 -21.39 -19.01 0.92
N ARG A 278 -20.40 -19.78 0.45
CA ARG A 278 -20.31 -21.23 0.70
C ARG A 278 -19.40 -21.59 1.87
N ILE A 279 -18.64 -20.63 2.37
CA ILE A 279 -17.67 -20.82 3.45
C ILE A 279 -18.29 -20.46 4.80
N ASN A 280 -18.10 -21.31 5.81
CA ASN A 280 -18.49 -21.07 7.20
C ASN A 280 -17.24 -20.76 8.04
N PRO A 281 -16.91 -19.47 8.30
CA PRO A 281 -15.76 -19.12 9.11
C PRO A 281 -15.82 -19.64 10.55
N ALA A 282 -17.01 -19.77 11.14
CA ALA A 282 -17.14 -20.32 12.49
C ALA A 282 -16.67 -21.79 12.55
N ALA A 283 -16.93 -22.57 11.49
CA ALA A 283 -16.41 -23.92 11.39
C ALA A 283 -14.87 -23.95 11.24
N LEU A 284 -14.28 -22.99 10.53
CA LEU A 284 -12.82 -22.88 10.39
C LEU A 284 -12.11 -22.50 11.69
N MET A 285 -12.81 -21.85 12.63
CA MET A 285 -12.30 -21.47 13.95
C MET A 285 -12.16 -22.68 14.89
N ILE A 286 -12.91 -23.76 14.63
CA ILE A 286 -12.86 -24.99 15.42
C ILE A 286 -11.69 -25.83 14.91
N VAL A 287 -10.59 -25.82 15.66
CA VAL A 287 -9.38 -26.60 15.35
C VAL A 287 -8.69 -27.03 16.64
N GLU A 288 -8.28 -28.29 16.68
CA GLU A 288 -7.48 -28.85 17.78
C GLU A 288 -6.09 -28.24 17.81
N GLU A 289 -5.49 -28.17 19.01
CA GLU A 289 -4.17 -27.54 19.19
C GLU A 289 -3.06 -28.21 18.40
N GLY A 290 -3.08 -29.55 18.27
CA GLY A 290 -2.11 -30.27 17.45
C GLY A 290 -2.18 -29.90 15.97
N GLN A 291 -3.39 -29.76 15.42
CA GLN A 291 -3.61 -29.34 14.03
C GLN A 291 -3.25 -27.87 13.82
N LEU A 292 -3.50 -27.02 14.82
CA LEU A 292 -3.09 -25.62 14.81
C LEU A 292 -1.56 -25.48 14.80
N ALA A 293 -0.86 -26.25 15.64
CA ALA A 293 0.60 -26.25 15.70
C ALA A 293 1.21 -26.70 14.36
N GLN A 294 0.67 -27.76 13.75
CA GLN A 294 1.08 -28.23 12.43
C GLN A 294 0.89 -27.15 11.36
N PHE A 295 -0.27 -26.47 11.35
CA PHE A 295 -0.53 -25.36 10.43
C PHE A 295 0.54 -24.27 10.54
N TRP A 296 0.89 -23.85 11.76
CA TRP A 296 1.91 -22.80 11.95
C TRP A 296 3.33 -23.28 11.64
N GLU A 297 3.65 -24.55 11.86
CA GLU A 297 4.93 -25.13 11.44
C GLU A 297 5.09 -25.10 9.91
N GLU A 298 4.04 -25.51 9.18
CA GLU A 298 4.01 -25.44 7.72
C GLU A 298 4.06 -23.99 7.23
N ALA A 299 3.30 -23.09 7.85
CA ALA A 299 3.30 -21.67 7.51
C ALA A 299 4.68 -21.04 7.70
N ARG A 300 5.39 -21.37 8.79
CA ARG A 300 6.78 -20.92 9.03
C ARG A 300 7.74 -21.45 7.98
N LYS A 301 7.58 -22.71 7.55
CA LYS A 301 8.40 -23.28 6.47
C LYS A 301 8.17 -22.55 5.14
N LYS A 302 6.91 -22.30 4.78
CA LYS A 302 6.54 -21.58 3.56
C LYS A 302 7.03 -20.14 3.59
N ASP A 303 6.90 -19.46 4.73
CA ASP A 303 7.37 -18.08 4.92
C ASP A 303 8.88 -17.93 4.66
N ARG A 304 9.69 -18.82 5.25
CA ARG A 304 11.14 -18.87 5.01
C ARG A 304 11.50 -19.12 3.55
N GLN A 305 10.74 -19.97 2.85
CA GLN A 305 10.96 -20.26 1.43
C GLN A 305 10.51 -19.12 0.52
N ALA A 306 9.48 -18.37 0.92
CA ALA A 306 8.96 -17.23 0.19
C ALA A 306 9.76 -15.95 0.45
N GLY A 307 10.61 -15.89 1.48
CA GLY A 307 11.38 -14.72 1.88
C GLY A 307 10.59 -13.72 2.75
N GLY A 308 9.61 -14.20 3.51
CA GLY A 308 8.78 -13.37 4.37
C GLY A 308 7.63 -12.64 3.66
N ASP A 309 6.71 -12.07 4.43
CA ASP A 309 5.60 -11.25 3.95
C ASP A 309 5.71 -9.79 4.43
N THR A 310 6.74 -9.08 3.99
CA THR A 310 7.12 -7.77 4.52
C THR A 310 6.37 -6.59 3.88
N GLU A 311 5.90 -6.76 2.65
CA GLU A 311 5.23 -5.70 1.88
C GLU A 311 3.81 -5.43 2.40
N GLU A 312 3.44 -4.16 2.48
CA GLU A 312 2.06 -3.74 2.79
C GLU A 312 1.09 -4.18 1.69
N ILE A 313 -0.17 -4.36 2.07
CA ILE A 313 -1.22 -4.70 1.11
C ILE A 313 -1.49 -3.50 0.19
N GLY A 314 -1.16 -3.66 -1.09
CA GLY A 314 -1.38 -2.66 -2.13
C GLY A 314 -2.85 -2.27 -2.33
N GLU A 315 -3.09 -1.15 -3.00
CA GLU A 315 -4.46 -0.66 -3.28
C GLU A 315 -5.15 -1.37 -4.44
N SER A 316 -4.36 -1.92 -5.36
CA SER A 316 -4.81 -2.61 -6.55
C SER A 316 -3.71 -3.54 -7.04
N ILE A 317 -4.11 -4.59 -7.74
CA ILE A 317 -3.17 -5.46 -8.44
C ILE A 317 -2.59 -4.63 -9.58
N GLU A 318 -1.29 -4.35 -9.53
CA GLU A 318 -0.61 -3.61 -10.60
C GLU A 318 -0.78 -4.39 -11.91
N PRO A 319 -1.46 -3.83 -12.92
CA PRO A 319 -1.51 -4.48 -14.20
C PRO A 319 -0.08 -4.55 -14.71
N LEU A 320 0.38 -5.76 -15.06
CA LEU A 320 1.57 -5.92 -15.88
C LEU A 320 1.38 -4.99 -17.08
N ARG A 321 2.14 -3.89 -17.14
CA ARG A 321 2.23 -3.11 -18.37
C ARG A 321 2.72 -4.12 -19.39
N LYS A 322 1.82 -4.60 -20.26
CA LYS A 322 2.23 -5.15 -21.55
C LYS A 322 3.19 -4.09 -22.07
N ARG A 323 4.49 -4.44 -22.20
CA ARG A 323 5.42 -3.64 -22.99
C ARG A 323 4.61 -3.18 -24.18
N SER A 324 4.36 -1.87 -24.29
CA SER A 324 3.69 -1.34 -25.45
C SER A 324 4.47 -1.90 -26.63
N LEU A 325 3.82 -2.74 -27.43
CA LEU A 325 4.29 -3.00 -28.78
C LEU A 325 4.43 -1.61 -29.36
N ARG A 326 5.68 -1.18 -29.61
CA ARG A 326 6.03 0.09 -30.25
C ARG A 326 4.96 0.40 -31.30
N THR A 327 4.12 1.38 -31.02
CA THR A 327 3.08 1.81 -31.96
C THR A 327 3.78 2.33 -33.21
N ALA A 328 3.23 2.03 -34.38
CA ALA A 328 3.81 2.40 -35.67
C ALA A 328 4.09 3.92 -35.78
N GLU A 329 3.42 4.73 -34.97
CA GLU A 329 3.61 6.18 -34.83
C GLU A 329 5.00 6.57 -34.30
N GLU A 330 5.66 5.77 -33.45
CA GLU A 330 7.05 6.04 -33.04
C GLU A 330 8.05 5.83 -34.18
N ARG A 331 7.71 5.01 -35.19
CA ARG A 331 8.54 4.87 -36.40
C ARG A 331 8.39 6.06 -37.35
N GLU A 332 7.21 6.69 -37.41
CA GLU A 332 6.99 7.85 -38.27
C GLU A 332 7.64 9.13 -37.71
N GLN A 333 7.71 9.29 -36.38
CA GLN A 333 8.41 10.42 -35.76
C GLN A 333 9.93 10.41 -35.98
N LEU A 334 10.54 9.23 -36.16
CA LEU A 334 11.96 9.14 -36.54
C LEU A 334 12.19 9.58 -37.99
N ILE A 335 11.21 9.39 -38.88
CA ILE A 335 11.32 9.84 -40.28
C ILE A 335 11.13 11.35 -40.38
N THR A 336 10.28 11.95 -39.53
CA THR A 336 10.12 13.42 -39.47
C THR A 336 11.30 14.10 -38.79
N GLY A 337 11.92 13.49 -37.77
CA GLY A 337 13.11 14.01 -37.10
C GLY A 337 14.35 14.10 -38.00
N VAL A 338 14.52 13.14 -38.92
CA VAL A 338 15.62 13.16 -39.91
C VAL A 338 15.43 14.26 -40.96
N LEU A 339 14.19 14.56 -41.35
CA LEU A 339 13.86 15.63 -42.30
C LEU A 339 14.13 17.03 -41.75
N TRP A 340 13.85 17.29 -40.47
CA TRP A 340 14.16 18.58 -39.83
C TRP A 340 15.66 18.73 -39.49
N GLY A 341 16.38 17.63 -39.24
CA GLY A 341 17.83 17.64 -39.07
C GLY A 341 18.59 18.10 -40.33
N ALA A 342 18.10 17.73 -41.52
CA ALA A 342 18.67 18.16 -42.80
C ALA A 342 18.43 19.65 -43.10
N VAL A 343 17.28 20.20 -42.71
CA VAL A 343 16.97 21.63 -42.87
C VAL A 343 17.80 22.49 -41.90
N GLY A 344 18.01 22.03 -40.66
CA GLY A 344 18.84 22.72 -39.68
C GLY A 344 20.32 22.85 -40.08
N LEU A 345 20.91 21.81 -40.67
CA LEU A 345 22.28 21.82 -41.17
C LEU A 345 22.47 22.76 -42.38
N MET A 346 21.47 22.89 -43.26
CA MET A 346 21.51 23.84 -44.39
C MET A 346 21.48 25.31 -43.93
N VAL A 347 20.68 25.65 -42.92
CA VAL A 347 20.62 27.02 -42.38
C VAL A 347 21.94 27.40 -41.68
N ILE A 348 22.57 26.48 -40.96
CA ILE A 348 23.87 26.71 -40.31
C ILE A 348 24.99 26.84 -41.35
N ALA A 349 24.96 26.07 -42.45
CA ALA A 349 25.93 26.20 -43.53
C ALA A 349 25.82 27.55 -44.27
N ILE A 350 24.62 28.10 -44.44
CA ILE A 350 24.39 29.40 -45.07
C ILE A 350 24.84 30.56 -44.14
N LEU A 351 24.59 30.45 -42.84
CA LEU A 351 25.03 31.45 -41.85
C LEU A 351 26.54 31.39 -41.57
N GLY A 352 27.13 30.18 -41.53
CA GLY A 352 28.57 29.98 -41.37
C GLY A 352 29.38 30.35 -42.61
N GLY A 353 28.86 30.09 -43.81
CA GLY A 353 29.45 30.56 -45.07
C GLY A 353 29.40 32.08 -45.24
N GLY A 354 28.36 32.74 -44.69
CA GLY A 354 28.23 34.20 -44.68
C GLY A 354 29.23 34.93 -43.76
N ALA A 355 29.68 34.28 -42.69
CA ALA A 355 30.65 34.86 -41.76
C ALA A 355 32.11 34.73 -42.23
N TRP A 356 32.43 33.74 -43.07
CA TRP A 356 33.81 33.46 -43.50
C TRP A 356 34.26 34.23 -44.75
N LEU A 357 33.35 34.90 -45.47
CA LEU A 357 33.67 35.76 -46.62
C LEU A 357 33.88 37.24 -46.26
N VAL A 358 33.72 37.64 -45.00
CA VAL A 358 33.82 39.05 -44.54
C VAL A 358 35.17 39.39 -43.88
N SER A 359 36.12 38.44 -43.77
CA SER A 359 37.35 38.64 -42.99
C SER A 359 38.68 38.46 -43.74
N SER A 360 38.71 38.55 -45.07
CA SER A 360 39.98 38.43 -45.82
C SER A 360 40.13 39.45 -46.97
N GLN A 361 40.82 40.54 -46.63
CA GLN A 361 41.81 41.34 -47.41
C GLN A 361 41.56 42.86 -47.52
N PRO A 362 42.63 43.71 -47.49
CA PRO A 362 42.55 45.18 -47.42
C PRO A 362 42.30 45.84 -48.80
N PRO A 363 42.00 47.16 -48.85
CA PRO A 363 41.32 47.76 -49.99
C PRO A 363 42.24 47.99 -51.20
N ALA A 364 41.72 47.72 -52.39
CA ALA A 364 42.22 48.23 -53.66
C ALA A 364 41.11 49.01 -54.40
N PRO A 365 41.42 50.06 -55.18
CA PRO A 365 40.43 51.01 -55.68
C PRO A 365 39.60 50.47 -56.86
N ALA A 366 38.36 50.96 -56.97
CA ALA A 366 37.35 50.62 -57.99
C ALA A 366 37.80 50.94 -59.43
N PRO A 367 37.23 50.26 -60.47
CA PRO A 367 36.08 50.88 -61.15
C PRO A 367 35.07 49.96 -61.90
N ASN A 368 33.93 50.60 -62.22
CA ASN A 368 33.05 50.47 -63.39
C ASN A 368 32.02 49.32 -63.56
N ILE A 369 30.76 49.68 -63.24
CA ILE A 369 29.54 49.69 -64.08
C ILE A 369 29.41 48.62 -65.19
N LYS A 370 28.37 47.77 -65.10
CA LYS A 370 27.20 47.76 -66.02
C LYS A 370 26.17 46.73 -65.56
N ILE A 371 24.94 47.22 -65.43
CA ILE A 371 23.71 46.49 -65.16
C ILE A 371 23.27 45.80 -66.45
N THR A 372 22.94 44.51 -66.40
CA THR A 372 22.10 43.87 -67.41
C THR A 372 21.08 42.97 -66.73
N GLN A 373 19.82 43.40 -66.76
CA GLN A 373 18.64 42.60 -66.46
C GLN A 373 18.45 41.50 -67.52
N ALA A 374 17.98 40.33 -67.10
CA ALA A 374 17.17 39.46 -67.95
C ALA A 374 16.11 38.76 -67.11
N GLU A 375 14.86 39.06 -67.45
CA GLU A 375 13.58 38.63 -66.88
C GLU A 375 13.06 37.37 -67.66
N PRO A 376 11.83 36.86 -67.45
CA PRO A 376 11.53 35.69 -66.61
C PRO A 376 11.06 34.43 -67.39
N LYS A 377 10.92 33.32 -66.64
CA LYS A 377 10.37 32.02 -67.09
C LYS A 377 8.88 32.11 -67.40
N ARG A 378 8.47 31.44 -68.48
CA ARG A 378 7.08 31.22 -68.91
C ARG A 378 6.63 29.82 -68.47
N GLU A 379 5.56 29.76 -67.68
CA GLU A 379 4.89 28.52 -67.29
C GLU A 379 4.00 27.97 -68.42
N LEU A 380 3.82 26.64 -68.45
CA LEU A 380 2.72 25.98 -69.15
C LEU A 380 2.08 24.92 -68.24
N PRO A 381 0.75 24.70 -68.33
CA PRO A 381 -0.04 24.06 -67.29
C PRO A 381 -0.39 22.58 -67.56
N SER A 382 -0.84 21.92 -66.51
CA SER A 382 -1.30 20.53 -66.42
C SER A 382 -2.68 20.28 -67.07
N ALA A 383 -2.86 19.13 -67.72
CA ALA A 383 -4.08 18.32 -67.61
C ALA A 383 -3.88 16.88 -68.12
N ARG A 384 -4.19 15.91 -67.26
CA ARG A 384 -4.81 14.59 -67.51
C ARG A 384 -4.63 13.94 -68.90
N GLU A 385 -3.93 12.80 -68.90
CA GLU A 385 -4.29 11.59 -69.66
C GLU A 385 -3.70 10.39 -68.88
N ILE A 386 -4.49 9.52 -68.23
CA ILE A 386 -5.30 8.45 -68.81
C ILE A 386 -4.41 7.25 -69.23
N VAL A 387 -4.46 6.21 -68.38
CA VAL A 387 -4.61 4.79 -68.75
C VAL A 387 -3.36 3.96 -69.11
N ARG A 388 -3.31 2.79 -68.43
CA ARG A 388 -2.58 1.52 -68.71
C ARG A 388 -1.06 1.64 -68.67
N GLY A 389 -0.33 0.75 -68.02
CA GLY A 389 -0.59 -0.67 -67.80
C GLY A 389 0.58 -1.42 -68.42
N GLN A 390 1.61 -1.67 -67.62
CA GLN A 390 2.54 -2.81 -67.59
C GLN A 390 3.75 -2.43 -66.74
#